data_AF-A0A953XT16-F1
#
_entry.id   AF-A0A953XT16-F1
#
_cell.length_a   1.000
_cell.length_b   1.000
_cell.length_c   1.000
_cell.angle_alpha   90.00
_cell.angle_beta   90.00
_cell.angle_gamma   90.00
#
_symmetry.space_group_name_H-M   'P 1'
#
loop_
_entity.id
_entity.type
_entity.pdbx_description
1 polymer ?
#
loop_
_entity_poly.entity_id
_entity_poly.type
_entity_poly.pdbx_seq_one_letter_code
_entity_poly.pdbx_strand_id
1 'polypeptide(L)' 'NEDQSTVRTGFAANNLAIVRHIVMNLLRLSTSRKGSIKTKRMLAATSDQFRAELLGVMT' A
#
# COMPACT_ATOMS: atom_id res chain seq x y z
N ASN A 1 -17.31 13.29 -8.17
CA ASN A 1 -17.32 11.81 -8.27
C ASN A 1 -16.36 11.32 -7.21
N GLU A 2 -16.81 11.26 -5.95
CA GLU A 2 -15.92 11.36 -4.78
C GLU A 2 -15.48 10.02 -4.20
N ASP A 3 -16.08 8.88 -4.59
CA ASP A 3 -15.58 7.58 -4.16
C ASP A 3 -15.93 6.45 -5.15
N GLN A 4 -15.05 6.22 -6.13
CA GLN A 4 -15.20 5.12 -7.09
C GLN A 4 -14.72 3.77 -6.52
N SER A 5 -14.10 3.76 -5.33
CA SER A 5 -13.52 2.54 -4.74
C SER A 5 -14.57 1.67 -4.04
N THR A 6 -15.68 1.36 -4.74
CA THR A 6 -16.69 0.45 -4.20
C THR A 6 -16.32 -1.00 -4.47
N VAL A 7 -16.12 -1.77 -3.41
CA VAL A 7 -15.88 -3.22 -3.48
C VAL A 7 -17.24 -3.95 -3.56
N ARG A 8 -18.06 -3.60 -4.56
CA ARG A 8 -19.47 -4.05 -4.63
C ARG A 8 -19.80 -4.88 -5.87
N THR A 9 -18.90 -4.97 -6.83
CA THR A 9 -19.16 -5.64 -8.11
C THR A 9 -18.01 -6.54 -8.53
N GLY A 10 -18.32 -7.65 -9.19
CA GLY A 10 -17.34 -8.60 -9.72
C GLY A 10 -16.42 -9.20 -8.65
N PHE A 11 -15.15 -9.41 -9.00
CA PHE A 11 -14.15 -10.00 -8.10
C PHE A 11 -13.41 -8.98 -7.23
N ALA A 12 -13.99 -7.80 -7.00
CA ALA A 12 -13.33 -6.69 -6.31
C ALA A 12 -12.81 -7.07 -4.92
N ALA A 13 -13.58 -7.86 -4.15
CA ALA A 13 -13.18 -8.28 -2.81
C ALA A 13 -11.93 -9.18 -2.83
N ASN A 14 -11.89 -10.17 -3.72
CA ASN A 14 -10.76 -11.05 -3.90
C ASN A 14 -9.52 -10.28 -4.39
N ASN A 15 -9.70 -9.43 -5.41
CA ASN A 15 -8.61 -8.63 -5.96
C ASN A 15 -8.01 -7.69 -4.90
N LEU A 16 -8.85 -7.06 -4.08
CA LEU A 16 -8.39 -6.20 -2.99
C LEU A 16 -7.66 -6.98 -1.90
N ALA A 17 -8.10 -8.21 -1.59
CA ALA A 17 -7.39 -9.08 -0.66
C ALA A 17 -5.97 -9.39 -1.16
N ILE A 18 -5.82 -9.74 -2.44
CA ILE A 18 -4.52 -9.97 -3.08
C ILE A 18 -3.63 -8.72 -2.98
N VAL A 19 -4.16 -7.54 -3.36
CA VAL A 19 -3.44 -6.26 -3.26
C VAL A 19 -2.98 -6.01 -1.82
N ARG A 20 -3.83 -6.28 -0.83
CA ARG A 20 -3.48 -6.13 0.60
C ARG A 20 -2.32 -7.03 1.00
N HIS A 21 -2.29 -8.28 0.55
CA HIS A 21 -1.19 -9.20 0.82
C HIS A 21 0.12 -8.70 0.21
N ILE A 22 0.09 -8.22 -1.03
CA ILE A 22 1.26 -7.64 -1.71
C ILE A 22 1.79 -6.44 -0.92
N VAL A 23 0.92 -5.47 -0.60
CA VAL A 23 1.30 -4.26 0.15
C VAL A 23 1.88 -4.59 1.52
N MET A 24 1.28 -5.53 2.25
CA MET A 24 1.79 -5.94 3.56
C MET A 24 3.17 -6.60 3.47
N ASN A 25 3.42 -7.38 2.42
CA ASN A 25 4.74 -7.98 2.19
C ASN A 25 5.78 -6.92 1.83
N LEU A 26 5.46 -5.97 0.96
CA LEU A 26 6.36 -4.84 0.64
C LEU A 26 6.76 -4.07 1.91
N LEU A 27 5.79 -3.73 2.76
CA LEU A 27 6.06 -2.99 4.00
C LEU A 27 6.91 -3.78 5.01
N ARG A 28 6.74 -5.11 5.07
CA ARG A 28 7.59 -5.98 5.91
C ARG A 28 9.01 -6.06 5.38
N LEU A 29 9.19 -6.14 4.06
CA LEU A 29 10.50 -6.24 3.41
C LEU A 29 11.25 -4.90 3.33
N SER A 30 10.55 -3.76 3.42
CA SER A 30 11.20 -2.44 3.41
C SER A 30 12.18 -2.28 4.58
N THR A 31 13.45 -2.01 4.27
CA THR A 31 14.52 -1.81 5.26
C THR A 31 14.93 -0.36 5.44
N SER A 32 14.54 0.53 4.52
CA SER A 32 14.98 1.94 4.53
C SER A 32 14.54 2.73 5.75
N ARG A 33 13.33 2.45 6.27
CA ARG A 33 12.78 3.08 7.46
C ARG A 33 12.47 2.03 8.52
N LYS A 34 13.16 2.11 9.66
CA LYS A 34 12.83 1.30 10.83
C LYS A 34 11.52 1.77 11.45
N GLY A 35 10.66 0.84 11.86
CA GLY A 35 9.40 1.16 12.51
C GLY A 35 8.39 0.01 12.44
N SER A 36 7.30 0.16 13.21
CA SER A 36 6.19 -0.79 13.20
C SER A 36 5.49 -0.81 11.84
N ILE A 37 4.83 -1.92 11.49
CA ILE A 37 4.01 -2.01 10.27
C ILE A 37 2.96 -0.89 10.22
N LYS A 38 2.34 -0.55 11.36
CA LYS A 38 1.37 0.55 11.47
C LYS A 38 2.00 1.89 11.05
N THR A 39 3.18 2.19 11.57
CA THR A 39 3.90 3.43 11.26
C THR A 39 4.26 3.50 9.78
N LYS A 40 4.79 2.40 9.21
CA LYS A 40 5.12 2.34 7.79
C LYS A 40 3.89 2.51 6.89
N ARG A 41 2.73 1.94 7.27
CA ARG A 41 1.46 2.16 6.55
C ARG A 41 1.06 3.63 6.55
N MET A 42 1.11 4.29 7.71
CA MET A 42 0.80 5.71 7.81
C MET A 42 1.76 6.54 6.96
N LEU A 43 3.06 6.25 7.03
CA LEU A 43 4.07 6.97 6.25
C LEU A 43 3.85 6.81 4.74
N ALA A 44 3.52 5.60 4.27
CA ALA A 44 3.20 5.38 2.85
C ALA A 44 1.93 6.12 2.41
N ALA A 45 0.97 6.33 3.32
CA ALA A 45 -0.24 7.10 3.04
C ALA A 45 0.03 8.61 2.94
N THR A 46 1.01 9.14 3.66
CA THR A 46 1.26 10.60 3.77
C THR A 46 2.51 11.09 3.04
N SER A 47 3.43 10.21 2.67
CA SER A 47 4.69 10.56 2.01
C SER A 47 4.80 9.89 0.65
N ASP A 48 4.72 10.71 -0.39
CA ASP A 48 4.82 10.26 -1.78
C ASP A 48 6.19 9.68 -2.09
N GLN A 49 7.26 10.29 -1.55
CA GLN A 49 8.62 9.78 -1.70
C GLN A 49 8.77 8.37 -1.14
N PHE A 50 8.28 8.13 0.08
CA PHE A 50 8.37 6.81 0.70
C PHE A 50 7.50 5.79 -0.06
N ARG A 51 6.35 6.22 -0.59
CA ARG A 51 5.48 5.37 -1.39
C ARG A 51 6.11 5.02 -2.75
N ALA A 52 6.76 5.97 -3.42
CA ALA A 52 7.48 5.75 -4.68
C ALA A 52 8.67 4.82 -4.49
N GLU A 53 9.44 5.00 -3.42
CA GLU A 53 10.53 4.11 -3.01
C GLU A 53 10.02 2.68 -2.78
N LEU A 54 8.94 2.51 -2.02
CA LEU A 54 8.35 1.20 -1.74
C LEU A 54 7.88 0.47 -3.01
N LEU A 55 7.39 1.24 -3.99
CA LEU A 55 6.92 0.73 -5.27
C LEU A 55 8.05 0.56 -6.30
N GLY A 56 9.27 1.01 -6.01
CA GLY A 56 10.41 0.95 -6.93
C GLY A 56 10.27 1.85 -8.16
N VAL A 57 9.40 2.87 -8.11
CA VAL A 57 9.10 3.78 -9.23
C VAL A 57 9.78 5.14 -9.09
N MET A 58 10.98 5.16 -8.49
CA MET A 58 11.73 6.41 -8.25
C MET A 58 11.82 7.27 -9.52
N THR A 59 11.29 8.48 -9.41
CA THR A 59 11.57 9.64 -10.29
C THR A 59 12.79 10.39 -9.77
#